data_AF-A0A8D8MS87-F1
#
_entry.id   AF-A0A8D8MS87-F1
#
_cell.length_a   1.000
_cell.length_b   1.000
_cell.length_c   1.000
_cell.angle_alpha   90.00
_cell.angle_beta   90.00
_cell.angle_gamma   90.00
#
_symmetry.space_group_name_H-M   'P 1'
#
loop_
_entity.id
_entity.type
_entity.pdbx_description
1 polymer ?
#
loop_
_entity_poly.entity_id
_entity_poly.type
_entity_poly.pdbx_seq_one_letter_code
_entity_poly.pdbx_strand_id
1 'polypeptide(L)'
;YTHQFFGNLLAPKWWSYLWLNEGFARFYQYYVSEFSHPELNMRDRFASVRTTALNSDASATIRPMTHYVETTAEISRLFDNIAYAKSASVLRMFNYALTEKTFQKGIRYYVQQNKDNGVVEEQDLFNSLQQAAAEDVRLPLSLTMNEVFSSWSNQPGAPAVTVTRVGTTNEYLFSQERFFNTPQDNPSTQSWWIPISYTSSSNTEYETRVAFWMPPGVSEVRYRIDGDQVRINPQATGYYRVNYDPEMWASIIRDLHENPNTIHKLSRSQLIDDSMQLAHAGKLDYDTAFKVMDYLREEVEYIPWETAAFNLDYLHRMLRSDKKASESLENYVADLAKKLLSTYGLEPVKGESANAEEVRLYGLKWACKNDEQCRAKANEKINRMRKRSSLEINSKSEQLLMCHQLRYINQLDIVTMVNSLRMTRDDRSRGYLIEALSCVEDKSSINYVLNSLKLKDFNSNEKLQVIQNIFQNSVDGFDIIMELLNSSTNVVEDLNVNRRAFHEILENLAEFATDTESAAQVMAIVEREAPVISADVRTKLSESQSWIERNSAAVIEALNKYL
;
A
#
# COMPACT_ATOMS: atom_id res chain seq x y z
N TYR A 1 13.13 -19.25 -1.33
CA TYR A 1 14.24 -19.90 -0.61
C TYR A 1 13.95 -20.03 0.87
N THR A 2 13.41 -19.00 1.52
CA THR A 2 13.01 -19.02 2.94
C THR A 2 12.16 -20.22 3.35
N HIS A 3 11.18 -20.62 2.51
CA HIS A 3 10.33 -21.78 2.80
C HIS A 3 11.06 -23.13 2.95
N GLN A 4 12.30 -23.25 2.44
CA GLN A 4 13.10 -24.45 2.68
C GLN A 4 13.40 -24.66 4.18
N PHE A 5 13.42 -23.58 4.96
CA PHE A 5 13.52 -23.63 6.42
C PHE A 5 12.13 -23.48 7.06
N PHE A 6 11.42 -22.39 6.77
CA PHE A 6 10.13 -22.04 7.39
C PHE A 6 8.96 -22.51 6.53
N GLY A 7 8.52 -23.74 6.78
CA GLY A 7 7.47 -24.44 6.04
C GLY A 7 7.85 -25.86 5.66
N ASN A 8 9.05 -26.06 5.10
CA ASN A 8 9.52 -27.39 4.69
C ASN A 8 10.26 -28.11 5.81
N LEU A 9 11.30 -27.49 6.40
CA LEU A 9 12.05 -28.07 7.51
C LEU A 9 11.27 -27.94 8.83
N LEU A 10 10.71 -26.76 9.07
CA LEU A 10 9.85 -26.47 10.21
C LEU A 10 8.44 -26.21 9.70
N ALA A 11 7.61 -27.24 9.68
CA ALA A 11 6.22 -27.18 9.28
C ALA A 11 5.32 -26.79 10.46
N PRO A 12 4.39 -25.84 10.30
CA PRO A 12 3.40 -25.52 11.32
C PRO A 12 2.59 -26.77 11.68
N LYS A 13 2.38 -27.01 12.98
CA LYS A 13 1.57 -28.15 13.45
C LYS A 13 0.15 -28.15 12.90
N TRP A 14 -0.39 -26.96 12.67
CA TRP A 14 -1.68 -26.75 12.03
C TRP A 14 -1.71 -25.42 11.29
N TRP A 15 -2.72 -25.23 10.43
CA TRP A 15 -2.96 -23.99 9.69
C TRP A 15 -3.14 -22.77 10.58
N SER A 16 -3.47 -22.95 11.86
CA SER A 16 -3.52 -21.87 12.85
C SER A 16 -2.22 -21.10 12.99
N TYR A 17 -1.09 -21.76 12.74
CA TYR A 17 0.23 -21.16 12.81
C TYR A 17 0.82 -20.91 11.41
N LEU A 18 -0.02 -20.80 10.37
CA LEU A 18 0.41 -20.53 8.98
C LEU A 18 1.37 -19.33 8.89
N TRP A 19 1.20 -18.33 9.75
CA TRP A 19 2.05 -17.15 9.80
C TRP A 19 3.53 -17.45 10.11
N LEU A 20 3.85 -18.58 10.76
CA LEU A 20 5.23 -19.05 10.96
C LEU A 20 5.92 -19.42 9.63
N ASN A 21 5.15 -19.66 8.57
CA ASN A 21 5.70 -19.85 7.22
C ASN A 21 5.69 -18.53 6.46
N GLU A 22 4.48 -18.00 6.25
CA GLU A 22 4.25 -16.91 5.31
C GLU A 22 4.80 -15.58 5.82
N GLY A 23 4.75 -15.34 7.14
CA GLY A 23 5.35 -14.18 7.78
C GLY A 23 6.86 -14.17 7.66
N PHE A 24 7.53 -15.29 7.90
CA PHE A 24 8.99 -15.41 7.72
C PHE A 24 9.39 -15.28 6.26
N ALA A 25 8.66 -15.93 5.35
CA ALA A 25 8.89 -15.82 3.91
C ALA A 25 8.79 -14.37 3.45
N ARG A 26 7.73 -13.66 3.85
CA ARG A 26 7.52 -12.25 3.51
C ARG A 26 8.55 -11.32 4.20
N PHE A 27 8.98 -11.61 5.42
CA PHE A 27 10.05 -10.86 6.10
C PHE A 27 11.39 -11.00 5.38
N TYR A 28 11.83 -12.24 5.15
CA TYR A 28 13.11 -12.52 4.51
C TYR A 28 13.10 -12.23 3.01
N GLN A 29 11.95 -12.08 2.35
CA GLN A 29 11.87 -11.56 0.98
C GLN A 29 12.63 -10.24 0.85
N TYR A 30 12.52 -9.33 1.82
CA TYR A 30 13.19 -8.03 1.72
C TYR A 30 14.62 -8.09 2.28
N TYR A 31 14.83 -8.77 3.41
CA TYR A 31 16.13 -8.82 4.08
C TYR A 31 17.17 -9.64 3.32
N VAL A 32 16.78 -10.78 2.73
CA VAL A 32 17.69 -11.62 1.93
C VAL A 32 17.91 -11.01 0.55
N SER A 33 16.88 -10.42 -0.06
CA SER A 33 17.04 -9.76 -1.36
C SER A 33 18.03 -8.60 -1.28
N GLU A 34 17.96 -7.75 -0.25
CA GLU A 34 18.97 -6.68 -0.08
C GLU A 34 20.38 -7.22 0.14
N PHE A 35 20.53 -8.32 0.89
CA PHE A 35 21.84 -8.96 1.04
C PHE A 35 22.42 -9.42 -0.31
N SER A 36 21.57 -9.92 -1.22
CA SER A 36 21.99 -10.37 -2.55
C SER A 36 22.13 -9.27 -3.60
N HIS A 37 21.33 -8.20 -3.47
CA HIS A 37 21.16 -7.10 -4.43
C HIS A 37 21.01 -5.78 -3.64
N PRO A 38 22.09 -5.29 -3.01
CA PRO A 38 22.04 -4.12 -2.13
C PRO A 38 21.62 -2.84 -2.87
N GLU A 39 21.86 -2.77 -4.18
CA GLU A 39 21.48 -1.64 -5.03
C GLU A 39 19.97 -1.38 -5.11
N LEU A 40 19.14 -2.37 -4.76
CA LEU A 40 17.68 -2.27 -4.78
C LEU A 40 17.08 -1.65 -3.51
N ASN A 41 17.86 -1.51 -2.44
CA ASN A 41 17.42 -1.00 -1.13
C ASN A 41 16.13 -1.67 -0.62
N MET A 42 16.08 -3.01 -0.72
CA MET A 42 14.84 -3.76 -0.46
C MET A 42 14.35 -3.60 0.98
N ARG A 43 15.21 -3.41 1.99
CA ARG A 43 14.73 -3.24 3.38
C ARG A 43 13.87 -1.99 3.53
N ASP A 44 14.18 -0.92 2.79
CA ASP A 44 13.38 0.30 2.83
C ASP A 44 11.98 0.07 2.23
N ARG A 45 11.88 -0.76 1.19
CA ARG A 45 10.60 -1.14 0.57
C ARG A 45 9.70 -1.95 1.49
N PHE A 46 10.18 -2.35 2.67
CA PHE A 46 9.33 -2.93 3.70
C PHE A 46 8.27 -1.95 4.22
N ALA A 47 8.47 -0.63 4.04
CA ALA A 47 7.46 0.39 4.38
C ALA A 47 6.08 0.07 3.78
N SER A 48 6.03 -0.30 2.49
CA SER A 48 4.77 -0.66 1.82
C SER A 48 4.11 -1.91 2.41
N VAL A 49 4.90 -2.89 2.89
CA VAL A 49 4.40 -4.09 3.57
C VAL A 49 3.71 -3.71 4.88
N ARG A 50 4.34 -2.84 5.68
CA ARG A 50 3.77 -2.36 6.95
C ARG A 50 2.48 -1.58 6.68
N THR A 51 2.49 -0.66 5.73
CA THR A 51 1.31 0.16 5.36
C THR A 51 0.14 -0.72 4.91
N THR A 52 0.40 -1.66 4.00
CA THR A 52 -0.61 -2.63 3.52
C THR A 52 -1.20 -3.42 4.67
N ALA A 53 -0.36 -3.93 5.56
CA ALA A 53 -0.78 -4.70 6.72
C ALA A 53 -1.65 -3.88 7.68
N LEU A 54 -1.21 -2.68 8.08
CA LEU A 54 -1.98 -1.81 8.98
C LEU A 54 -3.34 -1.42 8.39
N ASN A 55 -3.42 -1.22 7.08
CA ASN A 55 -4.68 -0.87 6.41
C ASN A 55 -5.65 -2.06 6.37
N SER A 56 -5.18 -3.28 6.08
CA SER A 56 -6.03 -4.48 6.16
C SER A 56 -6.44 -4.82 7.60
N ASP A 57 -5.56 -4.58 8.57
CA ASP A 57 -5.74 -4.92 9.98
C ASP A 57 -6.63 -3.91 10.74
N ALA A 58 -7.01 -2.80 10.10
CA ALA A 58 -7.89 -1.78 10.67
C ALA A 58 -9.38 -2.14 10.58
N SER A 59 -9.74 -3.28 9.95
CA SER A 59 -11.13 -3.74 9.87
C SER A 59 -11.64 -4.29 11.22
N ALA A 60 -12.92 -4.08 11.51
CA ALA A 60 -13.56 -4.59 12.72
C ALA A 60 -13.63 -6.12 12.75
N THR A 61 -13.77 -6.77 11.59
CA THR A 61 -13.95 -8.22 11.43
C THR A 61 -12.65 -8.98 11.15
N ILE A 62 -11.51 -8.30 11.22
CA ILE A 62 -10.22 -8.94 10.95
C ILE A 62 -9.88 -9.98 12.03
N ARG A 63 -9.13 -11.02 11.64
CA ARG A 63 -8.68 -12.11 12.51
C ARG A 63 -7.29 -11.83 13.15
N PRO A 64 -6.96 -12.50 14.28
CA PRO A 64 -5.58 -12.57 14.78
C PRO A 64 -4.65 -13.35 13.84
N MET A 65 -3.32 -13.24 14.06
CA MET A 65 -2.32 -14.02 13.30
C MET A 65 -2.51 -15.52 13.55
N THR A 66 -2.58 -15.91 14.81
CA THR A 66 -2.90 -17.28 15.23
C THR A 66 -4.42 -17.45 15.27
N HIS A 67 -4.97 -18.21 14.32
CA HIS A 67 -6.42 -18.35 14.16
C HIS A 67 -6.82 -19.79 13.82
N TYR A 68 -7.71 -20.40 14.61
CA TYR A 68 -8.15 -21.76 14.36
C TYR A 68 -9.14 -21.88 13.20
N VAL A 69 -8.93 -22.91 12.37
CA VAL A 69 -9.75 -23.22 11.19
C VAL A 69 -9.83 -24.74 11.01
N GLU A 70 -10.89 -25.22 10.36
CA GLU A 70 -11.11 -26.65 10.13
C GLU A 70 -11.36 -26.98 8.65
N THR A 71 -12.18 -26.19 7.97
CA THR A 71 -12.63 -26.48 6.61
C THR A 71 -11.64 -26.00 5.55
N THR A 72 -11.67 -26.61 4.37
CA THR A 72 -10.82 -26.20 3.23
C THR A 72 -11.05 -24.75 2.81
N ALA A 73 -12.30 -24.26 2.91
CA ALA A 73 -12.64 -22.87 2.61
C ALA A 73 -12.05 -21.90 3.65
N GLU A 74 -12.12 -22.23 4.94
CA GLU A 74 -11.50 -21.43 6.01
C GLU A 74 -9.97 -21.43 5.91
N ILE A 75 -9.37 -22.59 5.65
CA ILE A 75 -7.92 -22.71 5.42
C ILE A 75 -7.50 -21.83 4.25
N SER A 76 -8.24 -21.87 3.14
CA SER A 76 -7.94 -21.05 1.96
C SER A 76 -7.99 -19.55 2.26
N ARG A 77 -8.90 -19.12 3.16
CA ARG A 77 -9.03 -17.72 3.59
C ARG A 77 -7.90 -17.24 4.51
N LEU A 78 -7.10 -18.13 5.11
CA LEU A 78 -5.94 -17.73 5.91
C LEU A 78 -4.80 -17.16 5.08
N PHE A 79 -4.77 -17.39 3.76
CA PHE A 79 -3.75 -16.87 2.85
C PHE A 79 -4.02 -15.40 2.49
N ASP A 80 -4.01 -14.54 3.51
CA ASP A 80 -4.38 -13.12 3.45
C ASP A 80 -3.25 -12.20 3.97
N ASN A 81 -3.47 -10.88 3.96
CA ASN A 81 -2.49 -9.91 4.47
C ASN A 81 -2.12 -10.10 5.95
N ILE A 82 -2.90 -10.85 6.74
CA ILE A 82 -2.58 -11.15 8.13
C ILE A 82 -1.49 -12.22 8.21
N ALA A 83 -1.61 -13.32 7.47
CA ALA A 83 -0.58 -14.36 7.42
C ALA A 83 0.74 -13.86 6.81
N TYR A 84 0.67 -12.97 5.82
CA TYR A 84 1.84 -12.44 5.12
C TYR A 84 2.36 -11.13 5.72
N ALA A 85 1.64 -10.03 5.49
CA ALA A 85 2.15 -8.68 5.70
C ALA A 85 2.19 -8.26 7.18
N LYS A 86 1.12 -8.52 7.96
CA LYS A 86 1.10 -8.27 9.42
C LYS A 86 2.17 -9.10 10.11
N SER A 87 2.19 -10.39 9.84
CA SER A 87 3.13 -11.32 10.47
C SER A 87 4.58 -10.96 10.18
N ALA A 88 4.91 -10.60 8.93
CA ALA A 88 6.24 -10.09 8.61
C ALA A 88 6.56 -8.77 9.33
N SER A 89 5.58 -7.88 9.48
CA SER A 89 5.76 -6.58 10.14
C SER A 89 5.98 -6.72 11.65
N VAL A 90 5.26 -7.64 12.29
CA VAL A 90 5.47 -8.01 13.69
C VAL A 90 6.85 -8.66 13.88
N LEU A 91 7.24 -9.60 13.00
CA LEU A 91 8.59 -10.18 13.01
C LEU A 91 9.68 -9.11 12.84
N ARG A 92 9.49 -8.16 11.93
CA ARG A 92 10.39 -7.01 11.76
C ARG A 92 10.47 -6.18 13.02
N MET A 93 9.34 -5.83 13.64
CA MET A 93 9.32 -5.09 14.90
C MET A 93 10.11 -5.81 16.01
N PHE A 94 9.95 -7.12 16.16
CA PHE A 94 10.74 -7.90 17.12
C PHE A 94 12.22 -8.00 16.76
N ASN A 95 12.56 -8.05 15.46
CA ASN A 95 13.94 -7.96 14.99
C ASN A 95 14.60 -6.63 15.38
N TYR A 96 13.87 -5.51 15.33
CA TYR A 96 14.38 -4.22 15.84
C TYR A 96 14.39 -4.17 17.37
N ALA A 97 13.30 -4.60 18.01
CA ALA A 97 13.15 -4.52 19.46
C ALA A 97 14.25 -5.30 20.21
N LEU A 98 14.60 -6.49 19.69
CA LEU A 98 15.67 -7.32 20.24
C LEU A 98 17.05 -6.98 19.68
N THR A 99 17.14 -6.15 18.64
CA THR A 99 18.27 -6.02 17.72
C THR A 99 18.47 -7.21 16.78
N GLU A 100 18.91 -6.94 15.54
CA GLU A 100 19.06 -7.95 14.48
C GLU A 100 19.97 -9.11 14.90
N LYS A 101 21.06 -8.81 15.64
CA LYS A 101 21.99 -9.83 16.14
C LYS A 101 21.28 -10.84 17.06
N THR A 102 20.53 -10.36 18.04
CA THR A 102 19.85 -11.20 19.03
C THR A 102 18.66 -11.93 18.41
N PHE A 103 17.91 -11.27 17.53
CA PHE A 103 16.84 -11.91 16.78
C PHE A 103 17.36 -13.05 15.92
N GLN A 104 18.40 -12.83 15.09
CA GLN A 104 19.02 -13.89 14.29
C GLN A 104 19.58 -15.03 15.16
N LYS A 105 20.16 -14.72 16.32
CA LYS A 105 20.60 -15.73 17.30
C LYS A 105 19.42 -16.60 17.77
N GLY A 106 18.29 -15.98 18.12
CA GLY A 106 17.06 -16.69 18.47
C GLY A 106 16.48 -17.53 17.32
N ILE A 107 16.52 -17.02 16.08
CA ILE A 107 16.12 -17.81 14.89
C ILE A 107 17.03 -19.02 14.68
N ARG A 108 18.34 -18.91 14.94
CA ARG A 108 19.25 -20.07 14.90
C ARG A 108 18.89 -21.10 15.97
N TYR A 109 18.56 -20.67 17.19
CA TYR A 109 18.07 -21.58 18.22
C TYR A 109 16.77 -22.26 17.80
N TYR A 110 15.82 -21.50 17.26
CA TYR A 110 14.55 -22.03 16.77
C TYR A 110 14.75 -23.13 15.73
N VAL A 111 15.62 -22.92 14.74
CA VAL A 111 15.93 -23.95 13.75
C VAL A 111 16.65 -25.15 14.39
N GLN A 112 17.69 -24.93 15.20
CA GLN A 112 18.48 -26.05 15.75
C GLN A 112 17.70 -26.91 16.74
N GLN A 113 16.81 -26.31 17.53
CA GLN A 113 16.03 -26.99 18.57
C GLN A 113 14.86 -27.80 17.97
N ASN A 114 14.35 -27.41 16.80
CA ASN A 114 13.12 -27.98 16.25
C ASN A 114 13.30 -28.80 14.96
N LYS A 115 14.44 -28.71 14.27
CA LYS A 115 14.69 -29.37 12.97
C LYS A 115 14.53 -30.91 12.98
N ASP A 116 14.75 -31.57 14.11
CA ASP A 116 14.70 -33.04 14.18
C ASP A 116 13.26 -33.56 14.28
N ASN A 117 12.36 -32.80 14.92
CA ASN A 117 10.92 -33.08 14.94
C ASN A 117 10.21 -32.52 13.69
N GLY A 118 10.64 -31.34 13.22
CA GLY A 118 10.13 -30.68 12.03
C GLY A 118 8.72 -30.08 12.17
N VAL A 119 8.02 -30.32 13.28
CA VAL A 119 6.68 -29.77 13.54
C VAL A 119 6.74 -28.73 14.66
N VAL A 120 6.19 -27.54 14.43
CA VAL A 120 6.33 -26.35 15.30
C VAL A 120 5.01 -25.62 15.58
N GLU A 121 4.92 -24.99 16.75
CA GLU A 121 3.89 -24.02 17.15
C GLU A 121 4.54 -22.66 17.48
N GLU A 122 3.74 -21.63 17.80
CA GLU A 122 4.28 -20.30 18.11
C GLU A 122 5.17 -20.29 19.36
N GLN A 123 4.89 -21.16 20.35
CA GLN A 123 5.66 -21.25 21.59
C GLN A 123 7.11 -21.68 21.34
N ASP A 124 7.36 -22.52 20.34
CA ASP A 124 8.71 -22.95 19.98
C ASP A 124 9.57 -21.76 19.54
N LEU A 125 8.99 -20.84 18.76
CA LEU A 125 9.65 -19.59 18.37
C LEU A 125 9.86 -18.69 19.59
N PHE A 126 8.84 -18.52 20.42
CA PHE A 126 8.90 -17.63 21.59
C PHE A 126 9.99 -18.08 22.58
N ASN A 127 10.11 -19.39 22.82
CA ASN A 127 11.13 -19.97 23.70
C ASN A 127 12.55 -19.68 23.17
N SER A 128 12.79 -19.89 21.88
CA SER A 128 14.10 -19.66 21.28
C SER A 128 14.48 -18.17 21.24
N LEU A 129 13.52 -17.29 20.97
CA LEU A 129 13.72 -15.83 21.06
C LEU A 129 13.94 -15.38 22.51
N GLN A 130 13.20 -15.93 23.48
CA GLN A 130 13.38 -15.66 24.90
C GLN A 130 14.79 -16.02 25.37
N GLN A 131 15.30 -17.18 24.96
CA GLN A 131 16.65 -17.61 25.30
C GLN A 131 17.69 -16.59 24.80
N ALA A 132 17.63 -16.23 23.51
CA ALA A 132 18.57 -15.27 22.94
C ALA A 132 18.45 -13.88 23.60
N ALA A 133 17.22 -13.42 23.86
CA ALA A 133 16.96 -12.14 24.51
C ALA A 133 17.48 -12.08 25.95
N ALA A 134 17.40 -13.18 26.69
CA ALA A 134 17.94 -13.29 28.05
C ALA A 134 19.47 -13.25 28.05
N GLU A 135 20.11 -14.00 27.15
CA GLU A 135 21.57 -14.04 27.03
C GLU A 135 22.18 -12.69 26.62
N ASP A 136 21.47 -11.92 25.78
CA ASP A 136 21.94 -10.63 25.27
C ASP A 136 21.35 -9.42 26.03
N VAL A 137 20.51 -9.66 27.05
CA VAL A 137 19.82 -8.64 27.87
C VAL A 137 19.02 -7.64 27.03
N ARG A 138 18.17 -8.17 26.14
CA ARG A 138 17.37 -7.39 25.17
C ARG A 138 15.88 -7.31 25.46
N LEU A 139 15.41 -8.02 26.48
CA LEU A 139 14.06 -7.93 27.01
C LEU A 139 14.14 -7.65 28.52
N PRO A 140 13.34 -6.74 29.09
CA PRO A 140 13.30 -6.53 30.54
C PRO A 140 13.04 -7.84 31.28
N LEU A 141 13.74 -8.09 32.39
CA LEU A 141 13.64 -9.33 33.16
C LEU A 141 12.23 -9.62 33.71
N SER A 142 11.39 -8.59 33.82
CA SER A 142 9.99 -8.71 34.25
C SER A 142 9.03 -9.11 33.13
N LEU A 143 9.50 -9.20 31.88
CA LEU A 143 8.69 -9.54 30.72
C LEU A 143 9.19 -10.84 30.09
N THR A 144 8.25 -11.62 29.57
CA THR A 144 8.54 -12.82 28.78
C THR A 144 8.20 -12.60 27.32
N MET A 145 8.89 -13.31 26.43
CA MET A 145 8.62 -13.31 24.99
C MET A 145 7.19 -13.78 24.71
N ASN A 146 6.68 -14.71 25.50
CA ASN A 146 5.29 -15.14 25.42
C ASN A 146 4.33 -13.98 25.70
N GLU A 147 4.52 -13.21 26.78
CA GLU A 147 3.65 -12.06 27.07
C GLU A 147 3.70 -10.99 25.97
N VAL A 148 4.92 -10.60 25.55
CA VAL A 148 5.04 -9.51 24.59
C VAL A 148 4.62 -9.93 23.18
N PHE A 149 5.01 -11.10 22.69
CA PHE A 149 4.71 -11.54 21.33
C PHE A 149 3.27 -12.02 21.19
N SER A 150 2.72 -12.76 22.16
CA SER A 150 1.32 -13.20 22.11
C SER A 150 0.33 -12.02 22.13
N SER A 151 0.72 -10.87 22.70
CA SER A 151 -0.09 -9.65 22.60
C SER A 151 -0.28 -9.19 21.14
N TRP A 152 0.57 -9.61 20.21
CA TRP A 152 0.46 -9.33 18.78
C TRP A 152 -0.09 -10.51 17.97
N SER A 153 0.29 -11.75 18.30
CA SER A 153 -0.14 -12.92 17.51
C SER A 153 -1.59 -13.35 17.78
N ASN A 154 -2.07 -13.16 19.02
CA ASN A 154 -3.32 -13.77 19.49
C ASN A 154 -4.51 -12.81 19.54
N GLN A 155 -4.37 -11.59 19.03
CA GLN A 155 -5.49 -10.64 18.91
C GLN A 155 -5.51 -9.91 17.55
N PRO A 156 -6.71 -9.56 17.04
CA PRO A 156 -6.86 -8.84 15.78
C PRO A 156 -6.53 -7.35 15.93
N GLY A 157 -6.13 -6.72 14.84
CA GLY A 157 -5.83 -5.29 14.79
C GLY A 157 -4.43 -4.91 15.26
N ALA A 158 -4.21 -3.61 15.26
CA ALA A 158 -2.99 -2.93 15.72
C ALA A 158 -3.37 -1.63 16.46
N PRO A 159 -2.49 -1.09 17.33
CA PRO A 159 -2.78 0.13 18.04
C PRO A 159 -2.45 1.40 17.22
N ALA A 160 -3.17 2.47 17.53
CA ALA A 160 -2.66 3.84 17.39
C ALA A 160 -2.14 4.31 18.76
N VAL A 161 -0.93 4.85 18.78
CA VAL A 161 -0.30 5.45 19.95
C VAL A 161 -0.44 6.97 19.85
N THR A 162 -1.15 7.59 20.79
CA THR A 162 -1.27 9.04 20.87
C THR A 162 -0.25 9.59 21.86
N VAL A 163 0.46 10.65 21.45
CA VAL A 163 1.55 11.27 22.20
C VAL A 163 1.22 12.72 22.46
N THR A 164 1.27 13.14 23.71
CA THR A 164 0.99 14.53 24.11
C THR A 164 2.11 15.06 24.99
N ARG A 165 2.64 16.24 24.67
CA ARG A 165 3.63 16.94 25.49
C ARG A 165 2.93 17.63 26.67
N VAL A 166 3.48 17.47 27.88
CA VAL A 166 2.93 18.10 29.09
C VAL A 166 3.46 19.53 29.19
N GLY A 167 2.70 20.48 28.66
CA GLY A 167 3.10 21.89 28.62
C GLY A 167 4.45 22.08 27.91
N THR A 168 5.31 22.96 28.45
CA THR A 168 6.67 23.19 27.92
C THR A 168 7.72 22.28 28.55
N THR A 169 7.31 21.17 29.18
CA THR A 169 8.24 20.26 29.87
C THR A 169 8.81 19.20 28.92
N ASN A 170 9.76 18.42 29.42
CA ASN A 170 10.29 17.22 28.75
C ASN A 170 9.45 15.97 29.09
N GLU A 171 8.24 16.13 29.63
CA GLU A 171 7.35 15.02 29.93
C GLU A 171 6.33 14.80 28.81
N TYR A 172 6.14 13.54 28.45
CA TYR A 172 5.23 13.10 27.41
C TYR A 172 4.28 12.05 27.97
N LEU A 173 3.01 12.15 27.58
CA LEU A 173 1.96 11.18 27.87
C LEU A 173 1.72 10.32 26.64
N PHE A 174 1.73 9.01 26.83
CA PHE A 174 1.47 8.02 25.80
C PHE A 174 0.17 7.28 26.15
N SER A 175 -0.78 7.26 25.23
CA SER A 175 -1.97 6.42 25.31
C SER A 175 -2.07 5.52 24.07
N GLN A 176 -2.73 4.37 24.22
CA GLN A 176 -2.91 3.43 23.13
C GLN A 176 -4.38 3.03 23.00
N GLU A 177 -4.82 2.81 21.77
CA GLU A 177 -6.14 2.28 21.46
C GLU A 177 -6.06 1.43 20.19
N ARG A 178 -6.96 0.45 20.02
CA ARG A 178 -7.08 -0.26 18.72
C ARG A 178 -7.44 0.74 17.63
N PHE A 179 -6.66 0.76 16.56
CA PHE A 179 -6.97 1.56 15.38
C PHE A 179 -8.01 0.85 14.51
N PHE A 180 -9.04 1.59 14.11
CA PHE A 180 -10.03 1.17 13.13
C PHE A 180 -10.07 2.18 11.98
N ASN A 181 -10.33 1.70 10.77
CA ASN A 181 -10.49 2.57 9.59
C ASN A 181 -11.85 3.29 9.57
N THR A 182 -12.76 2.90 10.46
CA THR A 182 -14.09 3.46 10.63
C THR A 182 -14.36 3.73 12.10
N PRO A 183 -15.07 4.82 12.45
CA PRO A 183 -15.52 5.05 13.82
C PRO A 183 -16.28 3.83 14.34
N GLN A 184 -16.01 3.44 15.59
CA GLN A 184 -16.71 2.33 16.25
C GLN A 184 -17.64 2.90 17.32
N ASP A 185 -18.84 2.34 17.43
CA ASP A 185 -19.82 2.77 18.43
C ASP A 185 -19.33 2.53 19.87
N ASN A 186 -18.51 1.50 20.07
CA ASN A 186 -17.96 1.14 21.38
C ASN A 186 -16.42 1.15 21.34
N PRO A 187 -15.75 1.79 22.31
CA PRO A 187 -14.31 1.71 22.46
C PRO A 187 -13.84 0.27 22.69
N SER A 188 -12.82 -0.16 21.97
CA SER A 188 -12.18 -1.46 22.22
C SER A 188 -11.31 -1.40 23.48
N THR A 189 -11.34 -2.47 24.28
CA THR A 189 -10.44 -2.63 25.44
C THR A 189 -9.12 -3.31 25.08
N GLN A 190 -8.90 -3.63 23.80
CA GLN A 190 -7.68 -4.27 23.33
C GLN A 190 -6.49 -3.32 23.48
N SER A 191 -5.39 -3.88 23.96
CA SER A 191 -4.11 -3.17 24.13
C SER A 191 -2.96 -4.16 23.99
N TRP A 192 -1.77 -3.64 23.69
CA TRP A 192 -0.58 -4.41 23.33
C TRP A 192 0.59 -4.06 24.24
N TRP A 193 1.57 -4.98 24.31
CA TRP A 193 2.92 -4.63 24.74
C TRP A 193 3.66 -3.98 23.58
N ILE A 194 3.83 -2.65 23.62
CA ILE A 194 4.38 -1.89 22.49
C ILE A 194 5.84 -1.48 22.78
N PRO A 195 6.82 -1.90 21.95
CA PRO A 195 8.18 -1.39 22.06
C PRO A 195 8.23 0.04 21.52
N ILE A 196 8.28 1.03 22.42
CA ILE A 196 8.36 2.45 22.06
C ILE A 196 9.82 2.83 21.81
N SER A 197 10.06 3.45 20.66
CA SER A 197 11.33 4.05 20.24
C SER A 197 11.06 5.49 19.81
N TYR A 198 12.08 6.36 19.87
CA TYR A 198 11.92 7.77 19.53
C TYR A 198 13.21 8.39 19.00
N THR A 199 13.06 9.49 18.27
CA THR A 199 14.15 10.43 17.96
C THR A 199 13.95 11.71 18.74
N SER A 200 15.05 12.39 19.08
CA SER A 200 15.05 13.72 19.70
C SER A 200 16.31 14.47 19.29
N SER A 201 16.30 15.81 19.35
CA SER A 201 17.47 16.62 19.00
C SER A 201 18.69 16.37 19.90
N SER A 202 18.50 15.87 21.12
CA SER A 202 19.58 15.59 22.07
C SER A 202 19.96 14.11 22.21
N ASN A 203 19.14 13.19 21.71
CA ASN A 203 19.37 11.76 21.86
C ASN A 203 18.89 10.97 20.64
N THR A 204 19.85 10.34 19.96
CA THR A 204 19.62 9.45 18.81
C THR A 204 19.80 7.96 19.16
N GLU A 205 20.07 7.61 20.42
CA GLU A 205 20.25 6.22 20.85
C GLU A 205 18.99 5.39 20.57
N TYR A 206 17.82 5.95 20.87
CA TYR A 206 16.53 5.28 20.74
C TYR A 206 15.97 5.31 19.32
N GLU A 207 16.73 5.82 18.33
CA GLU A 207 16.36 5.67 16.92
C GLU A 207 16.43 4.21 16.47
N THR A 208 17.28 3.43 17.10
CA THR A 208 17.57 2.02 16.74
C THR A 208 17.35 1.06 17.91
N ARG A 209 16.77 1.54 19.02
CA ARG A 209 16.57 0.78 20.26
C ARG A 209 15.24 1.10 20.92
N VAL A 210 14.72 0.14 21.67
CA VAL A 210 13.54 0.34 22.51
C VAL A 210 13.91 1.21 23.70
N ALA A 211 13.17 2.30 23.89
CA ALA A 211 13.27 3.17 25.06
C ALA A 211 12.54 2.57 26.26
N PHE A 212 11.31 2.09 26.03
CA PHE A 212 10.53 1.35 27.02
C PHE A 212 9.45 0.49 26.34
N TRP A 213 8.94 -0.48 27.08
CA TRP A 213 7.79 -1.28 26.65
C TRP A 213 6.52 -0.70 27.29
N MET A 214 5.62 -0.18 26.46
CA MET A 214 4.33 0.34 26.91
C MET A 214 3.42 -0.85 27.29
N PRO A 215 2.93 -0.92 28.55
CA PRO A 215 2.07 -2.01 29.00
C PRO A 215 0.64 -1.93 28.44
N PRO A 216 -0.04 -3.07 28.27
CA PRO A 216 -1.48 -3.12 28.01
C PRO A 216 -2.28 -2.73 29.26
N GLY A 217 -3.53 -2.30 29.06
CA GLY A 217 -4.48 -2.02 30.14
C GLY A 217 -4.19 -0.76 30.97
N VAL A 218 -3.24 0.08 30.55
CA VAL A 218 -2.92 1.36 31.20
C VAL A 218 -3.47 2.51 30.35
N SER A 219 -4.16 3.46 30.99
CA SER A 219 -4.76 4.61 30.30
C SER A 219 -3.70 5.54 29.71
N GLU A 220 -2.67 5.87 30.50
CA GLU A 220 -1.59 6.76 30.10
C GLU A 220 -0.26 6.31 30.73
N VAL A 221 0.81 6.37 29.94
CA VAL A 221 2.18 6.17 30.40
C VAL A 221 2.91 7.49 30.31
N ARG A 222 3.46 7.96 31.44
CA ARG A 222 4.30 9.15 31.49
C ARG A 222 5.76 8.76 31.27
N TYR A 223 6.42 9.42 30.31
CA TYR A 223 7.83 9.20 30.03
C TYR A 223 8.54 10.53 29.78
N ARG A 224 9.77 10.66 30.29
CA ARG A 224 10.58 11.88 30.12
C ARG A 224 11.51 11.70 28.92
N ILE A 225 11.40 12.60 27.95
CA ILE A 225 12.28 12.66 26.77
C ILE A 225 12.97 14.01 26.78
N ASP A 226 14.28 14.02 26.98
CA ASP A 226 15.06 15.24 26.83
C ASP A 226 15.27 15.57 25.35
N GLY A 227 15.27 16.86 25.04
CA GLY A 227 15.40 17.38 23.68
C GLY A 227 14.10 17.88 23.09
N ASP A 228 14.22 18.55 21.96
CA ASP A 228 13.08 19.02 21.15
C ASP A 228 12.92 18.12 19.91
N GLN A 229 11.88 18.37 19.11
CA GLN A 229 11.58 17.62 17.89
C GLN A 229 11.45 16.11 18.12
N VAL A 230 10.72 15.74 19.19
CA VAL A 230 10.46 14.34 19.52
C VAL A 230 9.56 13.71 18.47
N ARG A 231 10.01 12.59 17.89
CA ARG A 231 9.24 11.79 16.93
C ARG A 231 9.25 10.34 17.37
N ILE A 232 8.09 9.69 17.36
CA ILE A 232 7.93 8.32 17.86
C ILE A 232 7.95 7.35 16.69
N ASN A 233 8.41 6.13 16.96
CA ASN A 233 8.52 5.04 16.00
C ASN A 233 9.44 5.36 14.80
N PRO A 234 10.68 5.83 15.02
CA PRO A 234 11.63 6.09 13.93
C PRO A 234 11.72 4.93 12.95
N GLN A 235 11.75 5.28 11.67
CA GLN A 235 11.83 4.36 10.54
C GLN A 235 10.67 3.34 10.49
N ALA A 236 9.55 3.66 11.14
CA ALA A 236 8.35 2.84 11.21
C ALA A 236 8.67 1.39 11.62
N THR A 237 9.57 1.20 12.58
CA THR A 237 10.04 -0.13 13.01
C THR A 237 8.97 -0.91 13.76
N GLY A 238 8.13 -0.21 14.52
CA GLY A 238 6.96 -0.73 15.20
C GLY A 238 5.72 -0.88 14.31
N TYR A 239 4.95 -1.93 14.57
CA TYR A 239 3.68 -2.23 13.91
C TYR A 239 2.49 -1.51 14.58
N TYR A 240 2.55 -0.19 14.62
CA TYR A 240 1.51 0.67 15.20
C TYR A 240 1.54 2.04 14.53
N ARG A 241 0.41 2.75 14.53
CA ARG A 241 0.29 4.13 14.06
C ARG A 241 0.64 5.11 15.17
N VAL A 242 1.09 6.31 14.82
CA VAL A 242 1.36 7.36 15.81
C VAL A 242 0.51 8.60 15.51
N ASN A 243 -0.17 9.09 16.54
CA ASN A 243 -0.82 10.40 16.55
C ASN A 243 -0.10 11.32 17.53
N TYR A 244 -0.07 12.61 17.23
CA TYR A 244 0.56 13.64 18.04
C TYR A 244 -0.47 14.69 18.44
N ASP A 245 -0.18 15.44 19.50
CA ASP A 245 -0.95 16.66 19.78
C ASP A 245 -0.74 17.73 18.67
N PRO A 246 -1.62 18.75 18.61
CA PRO A 246 -1.55 19.77 17.55
C PRO A 246 -0.22 20.56 17.49
N GLU A 247 0.43 20.82 18.62
CA GLU A 247 1.69 21.58 18.64
C GLU A 247 2.85 20.74 18.10
N MET A 248 2.88 19.45 18.46
CA MET A 248 3.83 18.49 17.93
C MET A 248 3.63 18.28 16.42
N TRP A 249 2.38 18.13 15.96
CA TRP A 249 2.07 18.08 14.52
C TRP A 249 2.55 19.33 13.79
N ALA A 250 2.29 20.53 14.33
CA ALA A 250 2.74 21.79 13.75
C ALA A 250 4.27 21.86 13.65
N SER A 251 4.99 21.40 14.68
CA SER A 251 6.47 21.32 14.63
C SER A 251 6.95 20.33 13.58
N ILE A 252 6.35 19.15 13.48
CA ILE A 252 6.72 18.12 12.49
C ILE A 252 6.48 18.64 11.07
N ILE A 253 5.34 19.28 10.82
CA ILE A 253 5.02 19.89 9.52
C ILE A 253 6.04 20.96 9.16
N ARG A 254 6.40 21.84 10.10
CA ARG A 254 7.44 22.84 9.85
C ARG A 254 8.77 22.17 9.45
N ASP A 255 9.18 21.13 10.17
CA ASP A 255 10.44 20.43 9.87
C ASP A 255 10.40 19.73 8.49
N LEU A 256 9.25 19.18 8.09
CA LEU A 256 9.05 18.57 6.77
C LEU A 256 9.18 19.58 5.63
N HIS A 257 8.69 20.80 5.82
CA HIS A 257 8.74 21.86 4.79
C HIS A 257 10.09 22.59 4.76
N GLU A 258 10.67 22.89 5.93
CA GLU A 258 11.92 23.65 5.99
C GLU A 258 13.15 22.78 5.76
N ASN A 259 13.19 21.56 6.33
CA ASN A 259 14.37 20.71 6.34
C ASN A 259 14.01 19.20 6.28
N PRO A 260 13.33 18.72 5.22
CA PRO A 260 12.78 17.35 5.18
C PRO A 260 13.84 16.26 5.39
N ASN A 261 15.07 16.48 4.92
CA ASN A 261 16.16 15.51 5.04
C ASN A 261 16.66 15.28 6.47
N THR A 262 16.23 16.10 7.44
CA THR A 262 16.49 15.84 8.87
C THR A 262 15.63 14.70 9.43
N ILE A 263 14.55 14.35 8.73
CA ILE A 263 13.66 13.25 9.07
C ILE A 263 13.97 12.09 8.13
N HIS A 264 14.30 10.92 8.68
CA HIS A 264 14.59 9.72 7.88
C HIS A 264 13.42 9.42 6.92
N LYS A 265 13.72 9.05 5.67
CA LYS A 265 12.71 8.79 4.62
C LYS A 265 11.60 7.82 5.03
N LEU A 266 11.94 6.77 5.78
CA LEU A 266 10.95 5.82 6.34
C LEU A 266 10.04 6.47 7.39
N SER A 267 10.55 7.43 8.17
CA SER A 267 9.72 8.21 9.09
C SER A 267 8.85 9.22 8.34
N ARG A 268 9.33 9.83 7.24
CA ARG A 268 8.49 10.70 6.40
C ARG A 268 7.34 9.92 5.75
N SER A 269 7.64 8.73 5.21
CA SER A 269 6.64 7.76 4.74
C SER A 269 5.61 7.42 5.84
N GLN A 270 6.07 7.15 7.07
CA GLN A 270 5.15 6.93 8.20
C GLN A 270 4.24 8.14 8.46
N LEU A 271 4.78 9.36 8.49
CA LEU A 271 4.00 10.57 8.75
C LEU A 271 2.93 10.79 7.67
N ILE A 272 3.25 10.52 6.40
CA ILE A 272 2.28 10.57 5.29
C ILE A 272 1.14 9.58 5.53
N ASP A 273 1.47 8.31 5.79
CA ASP A 273 0.46 7.27 5.95
C ASP A 273 -0.36 7.44 7.24
N ASP A 274 0.30 7.66 8.38
CA ASP A 274 -0.37 7.81 9.67
C ASP A 274 -1.31 9.03 9.65
N SER A 275 -0.89 10.18 9.13
CA SER A 275 -1.75 11.37 9.08
C SER A 275 -2.99 11.17 8.21
N MET A 276 -2.85 10.58 7.02
CA MET A 276 -4.00 10.33 6.13
C MET A 276 -4.97 9.30 6.73
N GLN A 277 -4.45 8.21 7.29
CA GLN A 277 -5.27 7.15 7.86
C GLN A 277 -5.94 7.61 9.18
N LEU A 278 -5.27 8.42 10.00
CA LEU A 278 -5.89 9.07 11.16
C LEU A 278 -7.00 10.03 10.73
N ALA A 279 -6.83 10.76 9.62
CA ALA A 279 -7.88 11.62 9.07
C ALA A 279 -9.08 10.83 8.56
N HIS A 280 -8.86 9.72 7.84
CA HIS A 280 -9.93 8.80 7.42
C HIS A 280 -10.76 8.26 8.59
N ALA A 281 -10.10 8.04 9.74
CA ALA A 281 -10.71 7.56 10.96
C ALA A 281 -11.32 8.68 11.84
N GLY A 282 -11.24 9.95 11.42
CA GLY A 282 -11.72 11.11 12.19
C GLY A 282 -10.91 11.42 13.45
N LYS A 283 -9.68 10.91 13.55
CA LYS A 283 -8.73 11.12 14.68
C LYS A 283 -7.75 12.27 14.43
N LEU A 284 -7.69 12.76 13.20
CA LEU A 284 -6.92 13.93 12.76
C LEU A 284 -7.79 14.70 11.76
N ASP A 285 -7.61 16.01 11.65
CA ASP A 285 -8.28 16.77 10.60
C ASP A 285 -7.56 16.61 9.25
N TYR A 286 -8.31 16.65 8.15
CA TYR A 286 -7.73 16.55 6.81
C TYR A 286 -6.80 17.71 6.48
N ASP A 287 -6.99 18.91 7.04
CA ASP A 287 -6.10 20.05 6.80
C ASP A 287 -4.67 19.75 7.27
N THR A 288 -4.51 19.15 8.45
CA THR A 288 -3.23 18.68 8.98
C THR A 288 -2.63 17.57 8.09
N ALA A 289 -3.43 16.60 7.64
CA ALA A 289 -2.94 15.56 6.73
C ALA A 289 -2.48 16.12 5.37
N PHE A 290 -3.20 17.10 4.81
CA PHE A 290 -2.79 17.78 3.59
C PHE A 290 -1.55 18.67 3.80
N LYS A 291 -1.37 19.31 4.97
CA LYS A 291 -0.13 20.04 5.30
C LYS A 291 1.09 19.12 5.31
N VAL A 292 0.92 17.90 5.80
CA VAL A 292 1.95 16.85 5.65
C VAL A 292 2.12 16.55 4.17
N MET A 293 1.07 16.15 3.44
CA MET A 293 1.19 15.79 2.01
C MET A 293 1.83 16.90 1.14
N ASP A 294 1.60 18.18 1.44
CA ASP A 294 2.08 19.32 0.66
C ASP A 294 3.62 19.46 0.70
N TYR A 295 4.31 18.88 1.70
CA TYR A 295 5.78 18.88 1.73
C TYR A 295 6.38 18.14 0.51
N LEU A 296 5.61 17.26 -0.14
CA LEU A 296 6.06 16.48 -1.30
C LEU A 296 6.54 17.35 -2.48
N ARG A 297 6.18 18.63 -2.52
CA ARG A 297 6.78 19.61 -3.45
C ARG A 297 8.31 19.60 -3.38
N GLU A 298 8.87 19.30 -2.21
CA GLU A 298 10.31 19.26 -1.97
C GLU A 298 10.90 17.84 -1.98
N GLU A 299 10.07 16.79 -1.96
CA GLU A 299 10.47 15.39 -1.87
C GLU A 299 10.88 14.81 -3.21
N VAL A 300 11.95 14.01 -3.21
CA VAL A 300 12.42 13.29 -4.41
C VAL A 300 12.74 11.82 -4.15
N GLU A 301 12.74 11.37 -2.90
CA GLU A 301 13.02 9.97 -2.58
C GLU A 301 11.82 9.07 -2.88
N TYR A 302 12.13 7.84 -3.33
CA TYR A 302 11.12 6.86 -3.76
C TYR A 302 10.12 6.48 -2.65
N ILE A 303 10.59 6.16 -1.45
CA ILE A 303 9.73 5.54 -0.41
C ILE A 303 8.62 6.47 0.10
N PRO A 304 8.89 7.76 0.42
CA PRO A 304 7.81 8.68 0.77
C PRO A 304 6.83 8.89 -0.39
N TRP A 305 7.31 8.98 -1.63
CA TRP A 305 6.46 9.09 -2.82
C TRP A 305 5.61 7.84 -3.08
N GLU A 306 6.15 6.64 -2.88
CA GLU A 306 5.39 5.38 -2.97
C GLU A 306 4.23 5.39 -1.97
N THR A 307 4.49 5.85 -0.75
CA THR A 307 3.48 5.92 0.32
C THR A 307 2.43 6.99 0.04
N ALA A 308 2.87 8.16 -0.46
CA ALA A 308 1.97 9.22 -0.89
C ALA A 308 1.08 8.78 -2.05
N ALA A 309 1.67 8.16 -3.08
CA ALA A 309 0.95 7.68 -4.25
C ALA A 309 -0.15 6.68 -3.87
N PHE A 310 0.12 5.77 -2.93
CA PHE A 310 -0.89 4.84 -2.41
C PHE A 310 -2.10 5.59 -1.81
N ASN A 311 -1.86 6.61 -0.98
CA ASN A 311 -2.91 7.41 -0.35
C ASN A 311 -3.64 8.32 -1.35
N LEU A 312 -2.92 8.91 -2.30
CA LEU A 312 -3.47 9.78 -3.35
C LEU A 312 -4.29 9.00 -4.37
N ASP A 313 -3.87 7.80 -4.75
CA ASP A 313 -4.64 6.90 -5.62
C ASP A 313 -5.96 6.48 -4.95
N TYR A 314 -5.95 6.27 -3.64
CA TYR A 314 -7.18 6.03 -2.89
C TYR A 314 -8.12 7.25 -2.95
N LEU A 315 -7.63 8.46 -2.67
CA LEU A 315 -8.44 9.67 -2.77
C LEU A 315 -8.98 9.91 -4.19
N HIS A 316 -8.15 9.70 -5.22
CA HIS A 316 -8.54 9.84 -6.63
C HIS A 316 -9.66 8.88 -7.00
N ARG A 317 -9.56 7.63 -6.57
CA ARG A 317 -10.63 6.64 -6.72
C ARG A 317 -11.90 7.09 -6.01
N MET A 318 -11.81 7.50 -4.74
CA MET A 318 -12.98 7.84 -3.93
C MET A 318 -13.70 9.12 -4.38
N LEU A 319 -12.99 10.08 -4.95
CA LEU A 319 -13.53 11.36 -5.44
C LEU A 319 -13.95 11.32 -6.92
N ARG A 320 -13.79 10.19 -7.61
CA ARG A 320 -13.94 10.12 -9.07
C ARG A 320 -15.32 10.52 -9.61
N SER A 321 -16.39 10.32 -8.83
CA SER A 321 -17.76 10.67 -9.19
C SER A 321 -18.03 12.18 -9.11
N ASP A 322 -17.26 12.91 -8.30
CA ASP A 322 -17.24 14.38 -8.30
C ASP A 322 -16.15 14.87 -9.25
N LYS A 323 -16.55 15.21 -10.48
CA LYS A 323 -15.63 15.66 -11.54
C LYS A 323 -14.77 16.84 -11.09
N LYS A 324 -15.34 17.81 -10.36
CA LYS A 324 -14.61 19.01 -9.93
C LYS A 324 -13.57 18.65 -8.86
N ALA A 325 -13.96 17.83 -7.88
CA ALA A 325 -13.06 17.37 -6.83
C ALA A 325 -11.92 16.51 -7.40
N SER A 326 -12.25 15.60 -8.32
CA SER A 326 -11.28 14.76 -9.01
C SER A 326 -10.26 15.59 -9.81
N GLU A 327 -10.72 16.53 -10.65
CA GLU A 327 -9.85 17.45 -11.40
C GLU A 327 -8.96 18.30 -10.48
N SER A 328 -9.52 18.76 -9.36
CA SER A 328 -8.79 19.52 -8.36
C SER A 328 -7.67 18.70 -7.74
N LEU A 329 -7.95 17.44 -7.39
CA LEU A 329 -6.95 16.52 -6.85
C LEU A 329 -5.86 16.22 -7.89
N GLU A 330 -6.24 15.96 -9.14
CA GLU A 330 -5.28 15.73 -10.22
C GLU A 330 -4.31 16.91 -10.39
N ASN A 331 -4.82 18.14 -10.35
CA ASN A 331 -4.00 19.35 -10.48
C ASN A 331 -3.09 19.54 -9.27
N TYR A 332 -3.61 19.35 -8.06
CA TYR A 332 -2.82 19.40 -6.83
C TYR A 332 -1.67 18.38 -6.87
N VAL A 333 -1.95 17.11 -7.22
CA VAL A 333 -0.91 16.06 -7.27
C VAL A 333 0.07 16.29 -8.41
N ALA A 334 -0.38 16.79 -9.56
CA ALA A 334 0.50 17.19 -10.65
C ALA A 334 1.51 18.24 -10.18
N ASP A 335 1.06 19.20 -9.36
CA ASP A 335 1.92 20.24 -8.79
C ASP A 335 2.93 19.71 -7.78
N LEU A 336 2.53 18.78 -6.90
CA LEU A 336 3.47 18.09 -5.99
C LEU A 336 4.56 17.35 -6.79
N ALA A 337 4.17 16.68 -7.87
CA ALA A 337 5.05 15.79 -8.63
C ALA A 337 6.01 16.51 -9.60
N LYS A 338 5.88 17.84 -9.78
CA LYS A 338 6.72 18.63 -10.71
C LYS A 338 8.22 18.44 -10.48
N LYS A 339 8.66 18.47 -9.22
CA LYS A 339 10.09 18.37 -8.86
C LYS A 339 10.71 17.03 -9.25
N LEU A 340 9.91 15.96 -9.36
CA LEU A 340 10.37 14.65 -9.79
C LEU A 340 10.88 14.67 -11.23
N LEU A 341 10.12 15.30 -12.15
CA LEU A 341 10.51 15.38 -13.55
C LEU A 341 11.73 16.27 -13.77
N SER A 342 11.84 17.38 -13.03
CA SER A 342 13.03 18.23 -13.09
C SER A 342 14.29 17.56 -12.53
N THR A 343 14.12 16.59 -11.62
CA THR A 343 15.23 15.89 -10.97
C THR A 343 15.67 14.65 -11.74
N TYR A 344 14.72 13.83 -12.20
CA TYR A 344 15.00 12.51 -12.79
C TYR A 344 14.80 12.44 -14.32
N GLY A 345 14.32 13.53 -14.94
CA GLY A 345 14.03 13.59 -16.37
C GLY A 345 12.87 12.69 -16.80
N LEU A 346 12.66 12.58 -18.13
CA LEU A 346 11.54 11.83 -18.72
C LEU A 346 11.88 10.39 -19.12
N GLU A 347 13.17 10.08 -19.28
CA GLU A 347 13.65 8.80 -19.76
C GLU A 347 14.73 8.26 -18.82
N PRO A 348 14.87 6.92 -18.71
CA PRO A 348 15.93 6.31 -17.93
C PRO A 348 17.33 6.72 -18.39
N VAL A 349 18.21 6.99 -17.43
CA VAL A 349 19.64 7.27 -17.69
C VAL A 349 20.46 6.04 -17.34
N LYS A 350 21.47 5.73 -18.15
CA LYS A 350 22.35 4.58 -17.92
C LYS A 350 23.06 4.71 -16.56
N GLY A 351 22.89 3.70 -15.71
CA GLY A 351 23.54 3.62 -14.40
C GLY A 351 22.78 4.32 -13.27
N GLU A 352 21.56 4.80 -13.52
CA GLU A 352 20.69 5.29 -12.46
C GLU A 352 20.23 4.16 -11.52
N SER A 353 19.85 4.53 -10.30
CA SER A 353 19.31 3.57 -9.32
C SER A 353 17.89 3.15 -9.69
N ALA A 354 17.49 1.93 -9.30
CA ALA A 354 16.12 1.46 -9.46
C ALA A 354 15.09 2.41 -8.83
N ASN A 355 15.42 3.01 -7.68
CA ASN A 355 14.55 3.98 -7.01
C ASN A 355 14.37 5.27 -7.84
N ALA A 356 15.42 5.72 -8.54
CA ALA A 356 15.33 6.87 -9.44
C ALA A 356 14.41 6.57 -10.65
N GLU A 357 14.52 5.35 -11.20
CA GLU A 357 13.63 4.91 -12.28
C GLU A 357 12.16 4.88 -11.84
N GLU A 358 11.87 4.32 -10.66
CA GLU A 358 10.51 4.17 -10.18
C GLU A 358 9.89 5.49 -9.72
N VAL A 359 10.63 6.34 -9.00
CA VAL A 359 10.08 7.63 -8.55
C VAL A 359 9.76 8.56 -9.72
N ARG A 360 10.54 8.48 -10.83
CA ARG A 360 10.22 9.16 -12.08
C ARG A 360 8.82 8.80 -12.58
N LEU A 361 8.37 7.56 -12.40
CA LEU A 361 7.07 7.11 -12.90
C LEU A 361 5.92 7.87 -12.23
N TYR A 362 6.05 8.30 -10.97
CA TYR A 362 5.06 9.15 -10.32
C TYR A 362 5.03 10.55 -10.94
N GLY A 363 6.20 11.12 -11.24
CA GLY A 363 6.32 12.37 -11.99
C GLY A 363 5.66 12.27 -13.36
N LEU A 364 5.94 11.18 -14.10
CA LEU A 364 5.34 10.94 -15.42
C LEU A 364 3.84 10.71 -15.32
N LYS A 365 3.34 9.97 -14.33
CA LYS A 365 1.91 9.72 -14.14
C LYS A 365 1.14 11.03 -13.91
N TRP A 366 1.62 11.87 -12.99
CA TRP A 366 0.86 13.01 -12.50
C TRP A 366 1.21 14.35 -13.17
N ALA A 367 2.50 14.70 -13.27
CA ALA A 367 2.90 16.02 -13.75
C ALA A 367 2.93 16.13 -15.28
N CYS A 368 3.07 15.01 -16.01
CA CYS A 368 3.26 15.02 -17.47
C CYS A 368 2.12 15.70 -18.24
N LYS A 369 0.87 15.60 -17.76
CA LYS A 369 -0.32 16.24 -18.39
C LYS A 369 -0.12 17.75 -18.56
N ASN A 370 0.56 18.38 -17.60
CA ASN A 370 0.78 19.83 -17.53
C ASN A 370 2.22 20.24 -17.92
N ASP A 371 3.08 19.29 -18.30
CA ASP A 371 4.48 19.53 -18.67
C ASP A 371 4.66 19.56 -20.20
N GLU A 372 5.17 20.69 -20.73
CA GLU A 372 5.34 20.88 -22.17
C GLU A 372 6.40 19.94 -22.76
N GLN A 373 7.50 19.68 -22.04
CA GLN A 373 8.56 18.80 -22.50
C GLN A 373 8.06 17.36 -22.60
N CYS A 374 7.26 16.94 -21.61
CA CYS A 374 6.64 15.63 -21.57
C CYS A 374 5.70 15.41 -22.77
N ARG A 375 4.82 16.38 -23.05
CA ARG A 375 3.94 16.34 -24.23
C ARG A 375 4.74 16.33 -25.54
N ALA A 376 5.78 17.15 -25.67
CA ALA A 376 6.62 17.19 -26.86
C ALA A 376 7.31 15.84 -27.10
N LYS A 377 7.85 15.22 -26.03
CA LYS A 377 8.52 13.92 -26.09
C LYS A 377 7.55 12.79 -26.43
N ALA A 378 6.37 12.79 -25.82
CA ALA A 378 5.31 11.82 -26.14
C ALA A 378 4.90 11.91 -27.62
N ASN A 379 4.71 13.13 -28.13
CA ASN A 379 4.42 13.38 -29.55
C ASN A 379 5.52 12.90 -30.49
N GLU A 380 6.79 13.15 -30.15
CA GLU A 380 7.93 12.66 -30.93
C GLU A 380 7.87 11.14 -31.10
N LYS A 381 7.55 10.42 -30.00
CA LYS A 381 7.50 8.96 -30.01
C LYS A 381 6.38 8.40 -30.88
N ILE A 382 5.17 8.98 -30.80
CA ILE A 382 4.06 8.59 -31.68
C ILE A 382 4.38 8.87 -33.14
N ASN A 383 5.02 10.00 -33.44
CA ASN A 383 5.42 10.33 -34.81
C ASN A 383 6.47 9.35 -35.37
N ARG A 384 7.34 8.79 -34.53
CA ARG A 384 8.27 7.72 -34.95
C ARG A 384 7.53 6.41 -35.24
N MET A 385 6.55 6.03 -34.41
CA MET A 385 5.70 4.85 -34.65
C MET A 385 5.00 4.94 -36.02
N ARG A 386 4.37 6.09 -36.31
CA ARG A 386 3.66 6.34 -37.59
C ARG A 386 4.55 6.14 -38.83
N LYS A 387 5.88 6.32 -38.70
CA LYS A 387 6.84 6.15 -39.81
C LYS A 387 7.35 4.72 -39.99
N ARG A 388 7.27 3.86 -38.97
CA ARG A 388 7.86 2.51 -38.99
C ARG A 388 6.82 1.39 -39.09
N SER A 389 5.52 1.70 -39.02
CA SER A 389 4.40 0.75 -39.05
C SER A 389 4.44 -0.33 -37.95
N SER A 390 5.32 -0.19 -36.97
CA SER A 390 5.39 -0.99 -35.74
C SER A 390 5.83 -0.11 -34.57
N LEU A 391 5.32 -0.44 -33.38
CA LEU A 391 5.65 0.21 -32.13
C LEU A 391 6.30 -0.79 -31.18
N GLU A 392 7.46 -0.42 -30.65
CA GLU A 392 8.08 -1.09 -29.51
C GLU A 392 8.07 -0.12 -28.33
N ILE A 393 7.63 -0.62 -27.17
CA ILE A 393 7.73 0.05 -25.89
C ILE A 393 8.69 -0.77 -25.05
N ASN A 394 9.81 -0.17 -24.67
CA ASN A 394 10.93 -0.87 -24.05
C ASN A 394 11.07 -0.54 -22.56
N SER A 395 10.30 0.42 -22.04
CA SER A 395 10.29 0.78 -20.62
C SER A 395 8.94 1.28 -20.14
N LYS A 396 8.75 1.29 -18.83
CA LYS A 396 7.55 1.84 -18.19
C LYS A 396 7.44 3.37 -18.37
N SER A 397 8.57 4.09 -18.41
CA SER A 397 8.57 5.53 -18.72
C SER A 397 8.03 5.80 -20.12
N GLU A 398 8.46 5.00 -21.09
CA GLU A 398 7.94 5.09 -22.45
C GLU A 398 6.45 4.75 -22.53
N GLN A 399 5.99 3.75 -21.78
CA GLN A 399 4.57 3.39 -21.66
C GLN A 399 3.73 4.57 -21.15
N LEU A 400 4.17 5.24 -20.08
CA LEU A 400 3.45 6.39 -19.50
C LEU A 400 3.42 7.59 -20.44
N LEU A 401 4.53 7.90 -21.10
CA LEU A 401 4.57 8.95 -22.12
C LEU A 401 3.54 8.68 -23.23
N MET A 402 3.43 7.42 -23.66
CA MET A 402 2.43 7.04 -24.64
C MET A 402 1.02 7.18 -24.10
N CYS A 403 0.73 6.65 -22.91
CA CYS A 403 -0.56 6.76 -22.24
C CYS A 403 -1.11 8.20 -22.25
N HIS A 404 -0.28 9.20 -21.91
CA HIS A 404 -0.68 10.62 -21.95
C HIS A 404 -1.07 11.12 -23.34
N GLN A 405 -0.38 10.65 -24.37
CA GLN A 405 -0.68 11.08 -25.74
C GLN A 405 -1.90 10.36 -26.32
N LEU A 406 -2.26 9.17 -25.84
CA LEU A 406 -3.40 8.40 -26.34
C LEU A 406 -4.75 9.09 -26.17
N ARG A 407 -4.81 10.09 -25.28
CA ARG A 407 -5.96 11.00 -25.13
C ARG A 407 -6.19 11.90 -26.34
N TYR A 408 -5.18 12.10 -27.19
CA TYR A 408 -5.18 13.07 -28.29
C TYR A 408 -4.87 12.45 -29.67
N ILE A 409 -4.79 11.13 -29.77
CA ILE A 409 -4.50 10.45 -31.05
C ILE A 409 -5.75 10.17 -31.87
N ASN A 410 -5.54 9.79 -33.13
CA ASN A 410 -6.62 9.32 -33.99
C ASN A 410 -6.72 7.77 -33.95
N GLN A 411 -7.83 7.26 -34.49
CA GLN A 411 -8.12 5.83 -34.49
C GLN A 411 -7.04 4.99 -35.20
N LEU A 412 -6.36 5.51 -36.24
CA LEU A 412 -5.33 4.78 -36.99
C LEU A 412 -4.09 4.46 -36.13
N ASP A 413 -3.75 5.34 -35.19
CA ASP A 413 -2.66 5.09 -34.25
C ASP A 413 -2.99 3.92 -33.32
N ILE A 414 -4.26 3.80 -32.88
CA ILE A 414 -4.75 2.68 -32.07
C ILE A 414 -4.67 1.38 -32.87
N VAL A 415 -5.12 1.39 -34.13
CA VAL A 415 -4.99 0.23 -35.04
C VAL A 415 -3.52 -0.24 -35.11
N THR A 416 -2.59 0.71 -35.24
CA THR A 416 -1.15 0.43 -35.30
C THR A 416 -0.63 -0.21 -34.01
N MET A 417 -1.07 0.28 -32.85
CA MET A 417 -0.70 -0.28 -31.55
C MET A 417 -1.26 -1.68 -31.33
N VAL A 418 -2.54 -1.91 -31.65
CA VAL A 418 -3.16 -3.24 -31.59
C VAL A 418 -2.42 -4.22 -32.51
N ASN A 419 -2.08 -3.81 -33.73
CA ASN A 419 -1.30 -4.66 -34.63
C ASN A 419 0.11 -4.92 -34.10
N SER A 420 0.78 -3.93 -33.49
CA SER A 420 2.09 -4.12 -32.86
C SER A 420 2.01 -5.14 -31.73
N LEU A 421 0.97 -5.05 -30.89
CA LEU A 421 0.70 -6.01 -29.82
C LEU A 421 0.46 -7.42 -30.37
N ARG A 422 -0.25 -7.58 -31.49
CA ARG A 422 -0.47 -8.90 -32.12
C ARG A 422 0.80 -9.51 -32.70
N MET A 423 1.73 -8.68 -33.17
CA MET A 423 2.98 -9.14 -33.81
C MET A 423 4.08 -9.48 -32.80
N THR A 424 4.14 -8.77 -31.66
CA THR A 424 5.21 -8.99 -30.68
C THR A 424 4.98 -10.24 -29.83
N ARG A 425 6.07 -10.96 -29.58
CA ARG A 425 6.13 -12.16 -28.74
C ARG A 425 6.89 -11.94 -27.41
N ASP A 426 7.38 -10.72 -27.19
CA ASP A 426 8.05 -10.36 -25.95
C ASP A 426 7.01 -9.97 -24.90
N ASP A 427 6.84 -10.81 -23.88
CA ASP A 427 5.80 -10.64 -22.85
C ASP A 427 5.88 -9.29 -22.14
N ARG A 428 7.09 -8.73 -21.97
CA ARG A 428 7.29 -7.42 -21.36
C ARG A 428 6.75 -6.29 -22.25
N SER A 429 7.13 -6.29 -23.53
CA SER A 429 6.62 -5.34 -24.51
C SER A 429 5.10 -5.45 -24.68
N ARG A 430 4.54 -6.68 -24.64
CA ARG A 430 3.10 -6.91 -24.66
C ARG A 430 2.42 -6.24 -23.46
N GLY A 431 2.97 -6.41 -22.26
CA GLY A 431 2.48 -5.77 -21.04
C GLY A 431 2.44 -4.24 -21.16
N TYR A 432 3.53 -3.62 -21.63
CA TYR A 432 3.55 -2.16 -21.82
C TYR A 432 2.56 -1.66 -22.86
N LEU A 433 2.38 -2.39 -23.96
CA LEU A 433 1.39 -2.06 -24.99
C LEU A 433 -0.04 -2.17 -24.47
N ILE A 434 -0.34 -3.20 -23.68
CA ILE A 434 -1.64 -3.38 -23.00
C ILE A 434 -1.93 -2.20 -22.07
N GLU A 435 -0.98 -1.86 -21.21
CA GLU A 435 -1.13 -0.73 -20.28
C GLU A 435 -1.31 0.60 -21.00
N ALA A 436 -0.55 0.84 -22.08
CA ALA A 436 -0.73 2.03 -22.90
C ALA A 436 -2.11 2.03 -23.57
N LEU A 437 -2.49 0.97 -24.29
CA LEU A 437 -3.80 0.86 -24.97
C LEU A 437 -4.99 1.08 -24.04
N SER A 438 -4.82 0.83 -22.74
CA SER A 438 -5.86 1.02 -21.73
C SER A 438 -6.05 2.48 -21.27
N CYS A 439 -5.31 3.42 -21.84
CA CYS A 439 -5.42 4.86 -21.57
C CYS A 439 -6.27 5.61 -22.61
N VAL A 440 -6.92 4.91 -23.53
CA VAL A 440 -7.89 5.51 -24.46
C VAL A 440 -9.17 5.88 -23.69
N GLU A 441 -9.73 7.06 -23.96
CA GLU A 441 -10.86 7.60 -23.21
C GLU A 441 -12.16 7.67 -24.03
N ASP A 442 -12.08 7.77 -25.37
CA ASP A 442 -13.28 7.88 -26.19
C ASP A 442 -13.95 6.54 -26.49
N LYS A 443 -15.27 6.56 -26.59
CA LYS A 443 -16.13 5.38 -26.80
C LYS A 443 -15.80 4.61 -28.07
N SER A 444 -15.41 5.28 -29.17
CA SER A 444 -15.10 4.58 -30.43
C SER A 444 -13.80 3.79 -30.29
N SER A 445 -12.78 4.39 -29.69
CA SER A 445 -11.48 3.80 -29.42
C SER A 445 -11.56 2.64 -28.43
N ILE A 446 -12.27 2.81 -27.32
CA ILE A 446 -12.48 1.73 -26.33
C ILE A 446 -13.18 0.55 -26.99
N ASN A 447 -14.27 0.78 -27.73
CA ASN A 447 -14.97 -0.30 -28.43
C ASN A 447 -14.09 -0.98 -29.48
N TYR A 448 -13.22 -0.25 -30.17
CA TYR A 448 -12.27 -0.84 -31.11
C TYR A 448 -11.27 -1.76 -30.40
N VAL A 449 -10.71 -1.32 -29.27
CA VAL A 449 -9.79 -2.13 -28.45
C VAL A 449 -10.49 -3.38 -27.95
N LEU A 450 -11.68 -3.25 -27.33
CA LEU A 450 -12.45 -4.37 -26.79
C LEU A 450 -12.83 -5.39 -27.87
N ASN A 451 -13.24 -4.94 -29.05
CA ASN A 451 -13.52 -5.85 -30.17
C ASN A 451 -12.26 -6.54 -30.71
N SER A 452 -11.12 -5.86 -30.69
CA SER A 452 -9.84 -6.44 -31.10
C SER A 452 -9.41 -7.57 -30.16
N LEU A 453 -9.74 -7.50 -28.88
CA LEU A 453 -9.46 -8.56 -27.89
C LEU A 453 -10.18 -9.88 -28.16
N LYS A 454 -11.20 -9.89 -29.03
CA LYS A 454 -11.89 -11.11 -29.45
C LYS A 454 -11.03 -11.99 -30.37
N LEU A 455 -9.96 -11.44 -30.94
CA LEU A 455 -9.01 -12.18 -31.78
C LEU A 455 -8.28 -13.26 -30.96
N LYS A 456 -7.86 -14.33 -31.65
CA LYS A 456 -7.16 -15.47 -31.03
C LYS A 456 -5.74 -15.15 -30.57
N ASP A 457 -5.24 -13.96 -30.89
CA ASP A 457 -3.90 -13.47 -30.58
C ASP A 457 -3.73 -13.08 -29.08
N PHE A 458 -4.82 -13.07 -28.30
CA PHE A 458 -4.86 -12.61 -26.91
C PHE A 458 -5.29 -13.72 -25.93
N ASN A 459 -4.53 -13.90 -24.86
CA ASN A 459 -4.87 -14.85 -23.80
C ASN A 459 -5.86 -14.24 -22.78
N SER A 460 -6.45 -15.07 -21.92
CA SER A 460 -7.47 -14.60 -20.97
C SER A 460 -6.97 -13.55 -19.97
N ASN A 461 -5.70 -13.61 -19.57
CA ASN A 461 -5.11 -12.67 -18.62
C ASN A 461 -4.89 -11.30 -19.26
N GLU A 462 -4.47 -11.27 -20.53
CA GLU A 462 -4.31 -10.01 -21.28
C GLU A 462 -5.64 -9.30 -21.46
N LYS A 463 -6.71 -10.03 -21.77
CA LYS A 463 -8.05 -9.47 -21.90
C LYS A 463 -8.53 -8.90 -20.57
N LEU A 464 -8.36 -9.66 -19.49
CA LEU A 464 -8.68 -9.23 -18.14
C LEU A 464 -7.96 -7.93 -17.79
N GLN A 465 -6.65 -7.87 -18.04
CA GLN A 465 -5.82 -6.70 -17.74
C GLN A 465 -6.26 -5.47 -18.54
N VAL A 466 -6.55 -5.60 -19.83
CA VAL A 466 -7.03 -4.46 -20.64
C VAL A 466 -8.38 -3.95 -20.12
N ILE A 467 -9.34 -4.84 -19.86
CA ILE A 467 -10.67 -4.44 -19.37
C ILE A 467 -10.55 -3.74 -18.02
N GLN A 468 -9.77 -4.31 -17.10
CA GLN A 468 -9.53 -3.73 -15.78
C GLN A 468 -8.89 -2.34 -15.88
N ASN A 469 -7.80 -2.22 -16.63
CA ASN A 469 -7.12 -0.95 -16.77
C ASN A 469 -8.02 0.14 -17.38
N ILE A 470 -8.90 -0.18 -18.36
CA ILE A 470 -9.80 0.80 -18.98
C ILE A 470 -10.72 1.47 -17.94
N PHE A 471 -11.39 0.70 -17.09
CA PHE A 471 -12.30 1.28 -16.10
C PHE A 471 -11.59 1.86 -14.88
N GLN A 472 -10.36 1.43 -14.60
CA GLN A 472 -9.52 1.97 -13.53
C GLN A 472 -8.91 3.32 -13.90
N ASN A 473 -8.50 3.49 -15.16
CA ASN A 473 -7.77 4.67 -15.62
C ASN A 473 -8.66 5.90 -15.88
N SER A 474 -9.97 5.70 -16.15
CA SER A 474 -10.87 6.82 -16.49
C SER A 474 -12.31 6.57 -16.07
N VAL A 475 -13.05 7.66 -15.80
CA VAL A 475 -14.49 7.62 -15.53
C VAL A 475 -15.26 7.21 -16.78
N ASP A 476 -14.92 7.78 -17.94
CA ASP A 476 -15.54 7.42 -19.22
C ASP A 476 -15.35 5.93 -19.55
N GLY A 477 -14.14 5.40 -19.31
CA GLY A 477 -13.87 3.97 -19.48
C GLY A 477 -14.71 3.09 -18.55
N PHE A 478 -14.93 3.53 -17.31
CA PHE A 478 -15.84 2.84 -16.39
C PHE A 478 -17.28 2.84 -16.89
N ASP A 479 -17.80 3.98 -17.32
CA ASP A 479 -19.17 4.12 -17.83
C ASP A 479 -19.39 3.26 -19.09
N ILE A 480 -18.42 3.20 -19.99
CA ILE A 480 -18.48 2.39 -21.21
C ILE A 480 -18.47 0.89 -20.88
N ILE A 481 -17.63 0.45 -19.93
CA ILE A 481 -17.64 -0.94 -19.48
C ILE A 481 -18.97 -1.27 -18.80
N MET A 482 -19.49 -0.39 -17.94
CA MET A 482 -20.82 -0.56 -17.34
C MET A 482 -21.94 -0.68 -18.38
N GLU A 483 -21.94 0.17 -19.41
CA GLU A 483 -22.89 0.12 -20.52
C GLU A 483 -22.82 -1.22 -21.27
N LEU A 484 -21.60 -1.70 -21.55
CA LEU A 484 -21.37 -2.99 -22.20
C LEU A 484 -21.89 -4.16 -21.35
N LEU A 485 -21.59 -4.17 -20.04
CA LEU A 485 -22.04 -5.20 -19.11
C LEU A 485 -23.58 -5.21 -18.96
N ASN A 486 -24.21 -4.03 -19.02
CA ASN A 486 -25.65 -3.92 -18.84
C ASN A 486 -26.45 -4.29 -20.10
N SER A 487 -25.90 -4.01 -21.29
CA SER A 487 -26.56 -4.27 -22.57
C SER A 487 -26.33 -5.68 -23.14
N SER A 488 -25.32 -6.40 -22.63
CA SER A 488 -24.98 -7.73 -23.13
C SER A 488 -25.97 -8.81 -22.66
N THR A 489 -26.33 -9.71 -23.58
CA THR A 489 -27.12 -10.93 -23.28
C THR A 489 -26.26 -12.12 -22.87
N ASN A 490 -24.96 -12.08 -23.15
CA ASN A 490 -23.98 -13.09 -22.72
C ASN A 490 -22.60 -12.43 -22.50
N VAL A 491 -22.43 -11.83 -21.32
CA VAL A 491 -21.28 -10.97 -21.00
C VAL A 491 -19.94 -11.72 -21.12
N VAL A 492 -19.92 -12.98 -20.69
CA VAL A 492 -18.71 -13.82 -20.69
C VAL A 492 -18.24 -14.08 -22.13
N GLU A 493 -19.18 -14.32 -23.04
CA GLU A 493 -18.90 -14.51 -24.47
C GLU A 493 -18.51 -13.18 -25.15
N ASP A 494 -19.21 -12.10 -24.84
CA ASP A 494 -18.92 -10.77 -25.39
C ASP A 494 -17.54 -10.24 -24.96
N LEU A 495 -17.09 -10.55 -23.75
CA LEU A 495 -15.75 -10.23 -23.28
C LEU A 495 -14.71 -11.31 -23.63
N ASN A 496 -15.15 -12.50 -24.06
CA ASN A 496 -14.31 -13.66 -24.38
C ASN A 496 -13.33 -14.00 -23.25
N VAL A 497 -13.84 -14.00 -22.01
CA VAL A 497 -13.14 -14.35 -20.76
C VAL A 497 -13.75 -15.60 -20.13
N ASN A 498 -13.07 -16.21 -19.16
CA ASN A 498 -13.66 -17.30 -18.38
C ASN A 498 -14.45 -16.75 -17.17
N ARG A 499 -15.31 -17.58 -16.54
CA ARG A 499 -16.15 -17.14 -15.41
C ARG A 499 -15.35 -16.60 -14.22
N ARG A 500 -14.18 -17.18 -13.92
CA ARG A 500 -13.34 -16.72 -12.81
C ARG A 500 -12.82 -15.30 -13.08
N ALA A 501 -12.27 -15.07 -14.27
CA ALA A 501 -11.81 -13.75 -14.69
C ALA A 501 -12.98 -12.73 -14.70
N PHE A 502 -14.18 -13.17 -15.07
CA PHE A 502 -15.37 -12.33 -15.00
C PHE A 502 -15.76 -11.93 -13.58
N HIS A 503 -15.68 -12.85 -12.60
CA HIS A 503 -15.89 -12.51 -11.18
C HIS A 503 -14.84 -11.50 -10.70
N GLU A 504 -13.57 -11.68 -11.07
CA GLU A 504 -12.47 -10.75 -10.74
C GLU A 504 -12.69 -9.35 -11.37
N ILE A 505 -13.31 -9.26 -12.56
CA ILE A 505 -13.73 -7.98 -13.15
C ILE A 505 -14.78 -7.32 -12.26
N LEU A 506 -15.83 -8.03 -11.87
CA LEU A 506 -16.93 -7.47 -11.07
C LEU A 506 -16.47 -7.03 -9.67
N GLU A 507 -15.63 -7.82 -9.02
CA GLU A 507 -15.06 -7.50 -7.72
C GLU A 507 -14.17 -6.25 -7.76
N ASN A 508 -13.42 -6.05 -8.85
CA ASN A 508 -12.61 -4.86 -9.06
C ASN A 508 -13.47 -3.67 -9.47
N LEU A 509 -14.47 -3.86 -10.33
CA LEU A 509 -15.38 -2.81 -10.76
C LEU A 509 -16.14 -2.19 -9.57
N ALA A 510 -16.49 -3.01 -8.58
CA ALA A 510 -17.13 -2.56 -7.35
C ALA A 510 -16.31 -1.52 -6.58
N GLU A 511 -14.97 -1.62 -6.58
CA GLU A 511 -14.11 -0.64 -5.89
C GLU A 511 -14.16 0.75 -6.54
N PHE A 512 -14.62 0.82 -7.78
CA PHE A 512 -14.69 2.02 -8.60
C PHE A 512 -16.13 2.58 -8.69
N ALA A 513 -17.13 1.85 -8.21
CA ALA A 513 -18.53 2.29 -8.13
C ALA A 513 -18.76 3.05 -6.81
N THR A 514 -18.47 4.34 -6.83
CA THR A 514 -18.38 5.17 -5.61
C THR A 514 -19.70 5.84 -5.25
N ASP A 515 -20.51 6.26 -6.23
CA ASP A 515 -21.82 6.85 -6.01
C ASP A 515 -22.94 5.80 -5.91
N THR A 516 -24.11 6.22 -5.45
CA THR A 516 -25.27 5.33 -5.24
C THR A 516 -25.79 4.71 -6.53
N GLU A 517 -25.73 5.43 -7.66
CA GLU A 517 -26.26 4.95 -8.93
C GLU A 517 -25.34 3.87 -9.51
N SER A 518 -24.04 4.13 -9.61
CA SER A 518 -23.08 3.15 -10.10
C SER A 518 -23.02 1.90 -9.22
N ALA A 519 -23.09 2.05 -7.90
CA ALA A 519 -23.14 0.92 -6.96
C ALA A 519 -24.39 0.04 -7.18
N ALA A 520 -25.56 0.64 -7.39
CA ALA A 520 -26.78 -0.10 -7.66
C ALA A 520 -26.70 -0.86 -9.00
N GLN A 521 -26.12 -0.24 -10.03
CA GLN A 521 -25.90 -0.89 -11.32
C GLN A 521 -24.93 -2.08 -11.21
N VAL A 522 -23.81 -1.93 -10.50
CA VAL A 522 -22.86 -3.03 -10.28
C VAL A 522 -23.54 -4.19 -9.54
N MET A 523 -24.32 -3.89 -8.49
CA MET A 523 -25.05 -4.93 -7.76
C MET A 523 -26.07 -5.66 -8.64
N ALA A 524 -26.81 -4.95 -9.50
CA ALA A 524 -27.75 -5.58 -10.42
C ALA A 524 -27.05 -6.55 -11.39
N ILE A 525 -25.86 -6.20 -11.89
CA ILE A 525 -25.05 -7.07 -12.74
C ILE A 525 -24.57 -8.29 -11.96
N VAL A 526 -24.06 -8.08 -10.73
CA VAL A 526 -23.55 -9.17 -9.88
C VAL A 526 -24.65 -10.15 -9.50
N GLU A 527 -25.83 -9.68 -9.13
CA GLU A 527 -26.96 -10.54 -8.78
C GLU A 527 -27.47 -11.35 -9.98
N ARG A 528 -27.40 -10.78 -11.19
CA ARG A 528 -27.78 -11.44 -12.44
C ARG A 528 -26.76 -12.50 -12.88
N GLU A 529 -25.47 -12.15 -12.90
CA GLU A 529 -24.43 -12.95 -13.57
C GLU A 529 -23.54 -13.75 -12.61
N ALA A 530 -23.35 -13.28 -11.37
CA ALA A 530 -22.40 -13.83 -10.41
C ALA A 530 -22.91 -13.79 -8.95
N PRO A 531 -24.08 -14.38 -8.64
CA PRO A 531 -24.70 -14.28 -7.31
C PRO A 531 -23.82 -14.82 -6.17
N VAL A 532 -22.86 -15.70 -6.50
CA VAL A 532 -21.91 -16.29 -5.53
C VAL A 532 -20.95 -15.27 -4.89
N ILE A 533 -20.66 -14.14 -5.55
CA ILE A 533 -19.79 -13.08 -5.01
C ILE A 533 -20.58 -11.87 -4.48
N SER A 534 -21.92 -11.94 -4.48
CA SER A 534 -22.80 -10.81 -4.13
C SER A 534 -22.53 -10.25 -2.74
N ALA A 535 -22.21 -11.11 -1.75
CA ALA A 535 -21.93 -10.68 -0.39
C ALA A 535 -20.63 -9.86 -0.28
N ASP A 536 -19.58 -10.30 -0.96
CA ASP A 536 -18.26 -9.66 -0.94
C ASP A 536 -18.32 -8.31 -1.65
N VAL A 537 -18.95 -8.27 -2.84
CA VAL A 537 -19.19 -7.03 -3.60
C VAL A 537 -20.02 -6.03 -2.78
N ARG A 538 -21.12 -6.48 -2.14
CA ARG A 538 -21.97 -5.60 -1.33
C ARG A 538 -21.22 -4.98 -0.17
N THR A 539 -20.31 -5.73 0.44
CA THR A 539 -19.45 -5.23 1.52
C THR A 539 -18.52 -4.12 1.01
N LYS A 540 -17.81 -4.34 -0.10
CA LYS A 540 -16.92 -3.33 -0.71
C LYS A 540 -17.65 -2.04 -1.09
N LEU A 541 -18.84 -2.15 -1.67
CA LEU A 541 -19.65 -0.99 -2.06
C LEU A 541 -20.11 -0.21 -0.83
N SER A 542 -20.60 -0.91 0.20
CA SER A 542 -21.02 -0.29 1.45
C SER A 542 -19.87 0.46 2.13
N GLU A 543 -18.66 -0.13 2.17
CA GLU A 543 -17.47 0.52 2.71
C GLU A 543 -17.11 1.81 1.96
N SER A 544 -17.18 1.77 0.63
CA SER A 544 -16.88 2.93 -0.23
C SER A 544 -17.89 4.05 -0.05
N GLN A 545 -19.19 3.74 -0.08
CA GLN A 545 -20.27 4.72 0.13
C GLN A 545 -20.19 5.34 1.53
N SER A 546 -19.98 4.51 2.54
CA SER A 546 -19.80 4.93 3.93
C SER A 546 -18.61 5.88 4.09
N TRP A 547 -17.52 5.67 3.35
CA TRP A 547 -16.39 6.59 3.37
C TRP A 547 -16.76 7.94 2.75
N ILE A 548 -17.45 7.95 1.60
CA ILE A 548 -17.82 9.20 0.92
C ILE A 548 -18.71 10.07 1.80
N GLU A 549 -19.74 9.47 2.41
CA GLU A 549 -20.68 10.16 3.29
C GLU A 549 -19.97 10.86 4.46
N ARG A 550 -18.93 10.23 5.02
CA ARG A 550 -18.20 10.77 6.17
C ARG A 550 -17.09 11.76 5.80
N ASN A 551 -16.36 11.47 4.72
CA ASN A 551 -15.05 12.05 4.50
C ASN A 551 -14.96 12.99 3.29
N SER A 552 -15.78 12.77 2.25
CA SER A 552 -15.61 13.46 0.97
C SER A 552 -15.65 14.98 1.11
N ALA A 553 -16.63 15.52 1.86
CA ALA A 553 -16.75 16.96 2.07
C ALA A 553 -15.51 17.57 2.77
N ALA A 554 -15.00 16.92 3.82
CA ALA A 554 -13.84 17.39 4.56
C ALA A 554 -12.54 17.31 3.73
N VAL A 555 -12.41 16.26 2.90
CA VAL A 555 -11.30 16.13 1.94
C VAL A 555 -11.35 17.27 0.92
N ILE A 556 -12.51 17.54 0.32
CA ILE A 556 -12.69 18.60 -0.67
C ILE A 556 -12.41 19.97 -0.05
N GLU A 557 -12.90 20.23 1.16
CA GLU A 557 -12.65 21.48 1.89
C GLU A 557 -11.15 21.67 2.16
N ALA A 558 -10.45 20.64 2.62
CA ALA A 558 -9.00 20.70 2.86
C ALA A 558 -8.23 20.91 1.55
N LEU A 559 -8.54 20.13 0.51
CA LEU A 559 -7.92 20.23 -0.81
C LEU A 559 -8.03 21.62 -1.43
N ASN A 560 -9.21 22.27 -1.31
CA ASN A 560 -9.44 23.61 -1.86
C ASN A 560 -8.53 24.71 -1.30
N LYS A 561 -7.81 24.47 -0.19
CA LYS A 561 -6.84 25.41 0.36
C LYS A 561 -5.48 25.38 -0.34
N TYR A 562 -5.25 24.39 -1.20
CA TYR A 562 -3.97 24.14 -1.90
C TYR A 562 -4.06 24.28 -3.43
N LEU A 563 -5.24 24.65 -3.93
CA LEU A 563 -5.51 25.00 -5.33
C LEU A 563 -5.35 26.51 -5.51
#